data_AF-A0A962MDH7-F1
#
_entry.id   AF-A0A962MDH7-F1
#
_cell.length_a   1.000
_cell.length_b   1.000
_cell.length_c   1.000
_cell.angle_alpha   90.00
_cell.angle_beta   90.00
_cell.angle_gamma   90.00
#
_symmetry.space_group_name_H-M   'P 1'
#
loop_
_entity.id
_entity.type
_entity.pdbx_description
1 polymer ?
#
loop_
_entity_poly.entity_id
_entity_poly.type
_entity_poly.pdbx_seq_one_letter_code
_entity_poly.pdbx_strand_id
1 'polypeptide(L)'
;MMKFGIGQAVTRVEDLRLITGKGRYTDDLPAVNAARMFILRSPYAHADLNIQDTTAAENAPGVQLVLTGADVAADGLGLMPCMIPITSRDGSERGDTPWPMLAQQRVRYVGEPVVLIVAETLNQARDAAELIELDYTPLEAATDTVGATRPGQPQLWEHSPNNIIFDWEKGDQVAVDKVFASAARTVKVELVNNRIIANSMETRAVLADYDTASDRSTLYSSTQGPSFIQGPIAEAILHIPKEKLRCVTTDVGGGFGMKVFVYHESVLAVWASRKL
;
A
#
# COMPACT_ATOMS: atom_id res chain seq x y z
N MET A 1 -3.57 31.77 31.14
CA MET A 1 -2.69 31.04 30.19
C MET A 1 -1.28 31.08 30.71
N MET A 2 -0.69 29.92 31.01
CA MET A 2 0.76 29.86 31.26
C MET A 2 1.46 30.24 29.95
N LYS A 3 2.37 31.23 30.00
CA LYS A 3 3.23 31.59 28.87
C LYS A 3 4.41 30.63 28.87
N PHE A 4 4.51 29.79 27.84
CA PHE A 4 5.65 28.91 27.64
C PHE A 4 6.60 29.50 26.59
N GLY A 5 7.89 29.28 26.76
CA GLY A 5 8.96 29.75 25.87
C GLY A 5 9.69 28.61 25.16
N ILE A 6 10.44 28.96 24.12
CA ILE A 6 11.33 28.03 23.40
C ILE A 6 12.39 27.48 24.38
N GLY A 7 12.61 26.16 24.35
CA GLY A 7 13.63 25.48 25.17
C GLY A 7 13.18 25.06 26.58
N GLN A 8 11.92 25.32 26.97
CA GLN A 8 11.40 24.88 28.25
C GLN A 8 10.88 23.43 28.19
N ALA A 9 11.17 22.63 29.24
CA ALA A 9 10.68 21.26 29.40
C ALA A 9 9.22 21.24 29.88
N VAL A 10 8.30 21.70 29.03
CA VAL A 10 6.86 21.69 29.33
C VAL A 10 6.30 20.27 29.24
N THR A 11 5.35 19.95 30.11
CA THR A 11 4.59 18.69 30.03
C THR A 11 3.69 18.69 28.80
N ARG A 12 3.48 17.51 28.20
CA ARG A 12 2.71 17.39 26.96
C ARG A 12 1.22 17.62 27.22
N VAL A 13 0.56 18.31 26.29
CA VAL A 13 -0.90 18.52 26.35
C VAL A 13 -1.67 17.26 26.00
N GLU A 14 -1.02 16.35 25.27
CA GLU A 14 -1.58 15.10 24.79
C GLU A 14 -1.69 14.04 25.88
N ASP A 15 -0.84 14.12 26.90
CA ASP A 15 -0.75 13.10 27.96
C ASP A 15 -2.11 12.83 28.59
N LEU A 16 -2.85 13.88 28.96
CA LEU A 16 -4.12 13.73 29.67
C LEU A 16 -5.11 12.84 28.93
N ARG A 17 -5.29 13.01 27.60
CA ARG A 17 -6.21 12.16 26.85
C ARG A 17 -5.66 10.75 26.66
N LEU A 18 -4.36 10.60 26.44
CA LEU A 18 -3.76 9.30 26.14
C LEU A 18 -3.71 8.39 27.38
N ILE A 19 -3.31 8.91 28.53
CA ILE A 19 -3.18 8.12 29.77
C ILE A 19 -4.52 7.81 30.44
N THR A 20 -5.60 8.47 30.03
CA THR A 20 -6.95 8.23 30.55
C THR A 20 -7.83 7.41 29.60
N GLY A 21 -7.25 6.84 28.54
CA GLY A 21 -8.00 6.04 27.55
C GLY A 21 -8.95 6.87 26.69
N LYS A 22 -8.68 8.17 26.53
CA LYS A 22 -9.45 9.12 25.71
C LYS A 22 -8.70 9.53 24.43
N GLY A 23 -7.64 8.79 24.07
CA GLY A 23 -7.08 8.83 22.72
C GLY A 23 -8.14 8.43 21.70
N ARG A 24 -7.94 8.85 20.45
CA ARG A 24 -8.83 8.47 19.34
C ARG A 24 -8.00 7.96 18.19
N TYR A 25 -7.74 6.66 18.18
CA TYR A 25 -7.13 5.96 17.06
C TYR A 25 -8.18 5.65 16.00
N THR A 26 -7.75 5.21 14.80
CA THR A 26 -8.71 4.98 13.70
C THR A 26 -9.73 3.88 14.05
N ASP A 27 -9.30 2.85 14.78
CA ASP A 27 -10.16 1.74 15.20
C ASP A 27 -11.08 2.07 16.40
N ASP A 28 -10.85 3.22 17.07
CA ASP A 28 -11.73 3.71 18.14
C ASP A 28 -12.93 4.49 17.58
N LEU A 29 -12.92 4.80 16.29
CA LEU A 29 -13.96 5.62 15.68
C LEU A 29 -15.30 4.88 15.66
N PRO A 30 -16.42 5.59 15.94
CA PRO A 30 -17.73 4.97 15.95
C PRO A 30 -18.06 4.41 14.57
N ALA A 31 -18.10 3.09 14.46
CA ALA A 31 -18.38 2.35 13.25
C ALA A 31 -19.84 1.85 13.26
N VAL A 32 -20.78 2.76 13.56
CA VAL A 32 -22.20 2.41 13.68
C VAL A 32 -22.70 1.85 12.34
N ASN A 33 -23.19 0.61 12.34
CA ASN A 33 -23.59 -0.15 11.15
C ASN A 33 -22.47 -0.37 10.11
N ALA A 34 -21.19 -0.24 10.50
CA ALA A 34 -20.10 -0.48 9.59
C ALA A 34 -19.87 -1.97 9.36
N ALA A 35 -19.81 -2.37 8.09
CA ALA A 35 -19.31 -3.68 7.69
C ALA A 35 -17.79 -3.80 7.94
N ARG A 36 -17.29 -5.02 7.82
CA ARG A 36 -15.87 -5.38 7.97
C ARG A 36 -15.34 -5.94 6.66
N MET A 37 -14.21 -5.40 6.23
CA MET A 37 -13.52 -5.92 5.06
C MET A 37 -12.39 -6.89 5.45
N PHE A 38 -12.24 -7.94 4.66
CA PHE A 38 -11.12 -8.87 4.66
C PHE A 38 -10.53 -8.92 3.26
N ILE A 39 -9.21 -9.00 3.16
CA ILE A 39 -8.52 -9.12 1.88
C ILE A 39 -7.83 -10.47 1.86
N LEU A 40 -8.30 -11.36 0.98
CA LEU A 40 -7.60 -12.59 0.66
C LEU A 40 -6.32 -12.23 -0.09
N ARG A 41 -5.19 -12.74 0.40
CA ARG A 41 -3.85 -12.40 -0.11
C ARG A 41 -3.14 -13.62 -0.63
N SER A 42 -2.28 -13.42 -1.62
CA SER A 42 -1.50 -14.51 -2.19
C SER A 42 -0.49 -15.08 -1.19
N PRO A 43 -0.41 -16.41 -1.05
CA PRO A 43 0.68 -17.05 -0.33
C PRO A 43 1.94 -17.24 -1.20
N TYR A 44 1.89 -16.93 -2.50
CA TYR A 44 2.97 -17.17 -3.46
C TYR A 44 3.79 -15.92 -3.73
N ALA A 45 5.11 -16.11 -3.91
CA ALA A 45 6.02 -15.04 -4.30
C ALA A 45 5.91 -14.71 -5.79
N HIS A 46 5.55 -15.68 -6.64
CA HIS A 46 5.30 -15.51 -8.06
C HIS A 46 4.43 -16.67 -8.55
N ALA A 47 3.25 -16.38 -9.10
CA ALA A 47 2.36 -17.40 -9.64
C ALA A 47 1.33 -16.79 -10.61
N ASP A 48 0.94 -17.55 -11.63
CA ASP A 48 -0.29 -17.25 -12.35
C ASP A 48 -1.48 -17.53 -11.43
N LEU A 49 -2.46 -16.62 -11.46
CA LEU A 49 -3.66 -16.62 -10.62
C LEU A 49 -4.86 -16.88 -11.51
N ASN A 50 -5.71 -17.84 -11.10
CA ASN A 50 -6.98 -18.11 -11.73
C ASN A 50 -8.07 -18.18 -10.66
N ILE A 51 -8.96 -17.19 -10.61
CA ILE A 51 -10.15 -17.25 -9.76
C ILE A 51 -11.25 -17.95 -10.56
N GLN A 52 -11.69 -19.12 -10.10
CA GLN A 52 -12.67 -19.94 -10.81
C GLN A 52 -14.11 -19.53 -10.46
N ASP A 53 -14.41 -19.44 -9.16
CA ASP A 53 -15.77 -19.16 -8.68
C ASP A 53 -15.75 -18.43 -7.32
N THR A 54 -16.54 -17.37 -7.23
CA THR A 54 -16.81 -16.60 -6.00
C THR A 54 -18.24 -16.76 -5.51
N THR A 55 -19.10 -17.47 -6.24
CA THR A 55 -20.54 -17.57 -5.98
C THR A 55 -20.86 -18.07 -4.58
N ALA A 56 -20.13 -19.07 -4.08
CA ALA A 56 -20.34 -19.59 -2.73
C ALA A 56 -20.01 -18.56 -1.64
N ALA A 57 -18.94 -17.77 -1.84
CA ALA A 57 -18.55 -16.69 -0.93
C ALA A 57 -19.56 -15.54 -0.95
N GLU A 58 -20.03 -15.14 -2.13
CA GLU A 58 -21.03 -14.09 -2.31
C GLU A 58 -22.36 -14.40 -1.61
N ASN A 59 -22.76 -15.68 -1.62
CA ASN A 59 -24.00 -16.15 -0.99
C ASN A 59 -23.83 -16.53 0.49
N ALA A 60 -22.63 -16.36 1.07
CA ALA A 60 -22.37 -16.75 2.45
C ALA A 60 -23.06 -15.79 3.45
N PRO A 61 -23.43 -16.28 4.65
CA PRO A 61 -24.18 -15.46 5.62
C PRO A 61 -23.47 -14.15 6.01
N GLY A 62 -24.16 -13.04 5.84
CA GLY A 62 -23.69 -11.70 6.21
C GLY A 62 -22.67 -11.09 5.24
N VAL A 63 -22.30 -11.79 4.15
CA VAL A 63 -21.51 -11.19 3.07
C VAL A 63 -22.38 -10.19 2.31
N GLN A 64 -21.78 -9.03 2.04
CA GLN A 64 -22.44 -7.91 1.36
C GLN A 64 -21.79 -7.62 0.01
N LEU A 65 -20.50 -7.93 -0.14
CA LEU A 65 -19.72 -7.62 -1.33
C LEU A 65 -18.50 -8.54 -1.45
N VAL A 66 -18.26 -9.07 -2.65
CA VAL A 66 -17.02 -9.74 -3.03
C VAL A 66 -16.51 -9.06 -4.30
N LEU A 67 -15.24 -8.67 -4.31
CA LEU A 67 -14.61 -7.97 -5.43
C LEU A 67 -13.27 -8.61 -5.77
N THR A 68 -13.01 -8.73 -7.06
CA THR A 68 -11.84 -9.39 -7.66
C THR A 68 -11.08 -8.43 -8.59
N GLY A 69 -9.96 -8.90 -9.15
CA GLY A 69 -9.28 -8.18 -10.23
C GLY A 69 -10.15 -7.90 -11.47
N ALA A 70 -11.21 -8.70 -11.71
CA ALA A 70 -12.15 -8.44 -12.80
C ALA A 70 -12.99 -7.18 -12.53
N ASP A 71 -13.42 -6.97 -11.28
CA ASP A 71 -14.17 -5.77 -10.88
C ASP A 71 -13.31 -4.51 -10.93
N VAL A 72 -12.01 -4.63 -10.57
CA VAL A 72 -11.03 -3.55 -10.75
C VAL A 72 -10.96 -3.11 -12.21
N ALA A 73 -10.93 -4.07 -13.16
CA ALA A 73 -10.91 -3.77 -14.58
C ALA A 73 -12.25 -3.24 -15.10
N ALA A 74 -13.38 -3.80 -14.65
CA ALA A 74 -14.72 -3.40 -15.07
C ALA A 74 -15.07 -1.97 -14.65
N ASP A 75 -14.69 -1.58 -13.43
CA ASP A 75 -14.85 -0.21 -12.94
C ASP A 75 -13.76 0.75 -13.44
N GLY A 76 -12.75 0.25 -14.14
CA GLY A 76 -11.67 1.04 -14.71
C GLY A 76 -10.77 1.71 -13.67
N LEU A 77 -10.51 1.05 -12.53
CA LEU A 77 -9.62 1.60 -11.49
C LEU A 77 -8.19 1.76 -12.04
N GLY A 78 -7.56 2.87 -11.68
CA GLY A 78 -6.16 3.12 -11.95
C GLY A 78 -5.22 2.25 -11.10
N LEU A 79 -3.92 2.41 -11.36
CA LEU A 79 -2.84 1.68 -10.70
C LEU A 79 -2.28 2.50 -9.53
N MET A 80 -1.74 1.84 -8.50
CA MET A 80 -1.01 2.50 -7.42
C MET A 80 0.21 3.24 -8.01
N PRO A 81 0.29 4.59 -7.91
CA PRO A 81 1.35 5.34 -8.57
C PRO A 81 2.65 5.35 -7.76
N CYS A 82 3.79 5.32 -8.46
CA CYS A 82 5.08 5.68 -7.87
C CYS A 82 5.31 7.20 -7.97
N MET A 83 5.21 7.91 -6.85
CA MET A 83 5.21 9.38 -6.84
C MET A 83 6.60 10.03 -6.96
N ILE A 84 7.69 9.26 -7.07
CA ILE A 84 9.06 9.80 -7.06
C ILE A 84 9.60 9.89 -8.49
N PRO A 85 9.60 11.04 -9.17
CA PRO A 85 10.09 11.11 -10.55
C PRO A 85 11.59 10.83 -10.61
N ILE A 86 12.00 9.75 -11.28
CA ILE A 86 13.41 9.38 -11.49
C ILE A 86 13.61 9.15 -12.98
N THR A 87 14.64 9.79 -13.52
CA THR A 87 15.15 9.56 -14.87
C THR A 87 16.46 8.79 -14.74
N SER A 88 16.63 7.75 -15.55
CA SER A 88 17.86 6.98 -15.59
C SER A 88 19.03 7.82 -16.12
N ARG A 89 20.26 7.38 -15.85
CA ARG A 89 21.49 8.01 -16.32
C ARG A 89 21.54 8.19 -17.84
N ASP A 90 21.01 7.21 -18.58
CA ASP A 90 20.95 7.24 -20.04
C ASP A 90 19.83 8.13 -20.60
N GLY A 91 19.06 8.78 -19.72
CA GLY A 91 17.93 9.64 -20.07
C GLY A 91 16.60 8.90 -20.23
N SER A 92 16.57 7.57 -20.10
CA SER A 92 15.32 6.80 -20.16
C SER A 92 14.42 7.08 -18.96
N GLU A 93 13.11 7.02 -19.19
CA GLU A 93 12.12 6.97 -18.11
C GLU A 93 12.24 5.64 -17.37
N ARG A 94 11.79 5.60 -16.11
CA ARG A 94 11.75 4.34 -15.37
C ARG A 94 10.77 3.35 -16.00
N GLY A 95 11.06 2.07 -15.85
CA GLY A 95 10.10 0.99 -16.11
C GLY A 95 9.03 0.93 -15.03
N ASP A 96 8.02 1.80 -15.08
CA ASP A 96 6.91 1.74 -14.14
C ASP A 96 6.16 0.40 -14.27
N THR A 97 5.96 -0.28 -13.14
CA THR A 97 5.32 -1.59 -13.10
C THR A 97 3.87 -1.46 -12.63
N PRO A 98 2.91 -2.12 -13.30
CA PRO A 98 1.52 -2.10 -12.85
C PRO A 98 1.35 -2.63 -11.43
N TRP A 99 0.63 -1.87 -10.61
CA TRP A 99 0.30 -2.25 -9.23
C TRP A 99 -1.21 -2.06 -8.97
N PRO A 100 -2.05 -3.03 -9.40
CA PRO A 100 -3.50 -2.93 -9.32
C PRO A 100 -3.99 -3.10 -7.87
N MET A 101 -5.24 -2.67 -7.60
CA MET A 101 -5.81 -2.77 -6.25
C MET A 101 -6.06 -4.21 -5.80
N LEU A 102 -6.35 -5.10 -6.76
CA LEU A 102 -6.44 -6.55 -6.61
C LEU A 102 -5.73 -7.19 -7.79
N ALA A 103 -4.97 -8.25 -7.54
CA ALA A 103 -4.28 -9.00 -8.58
C ALA A 103 -5.28 -9.53 -9.61
N GLN A 104 -4.87 -9.51 -10.87
CA GLN A 104 -5.69 -9.98 -11.98
C GLN A 104 -5.22 -11.37 -12.42
N GLN A 105 -4.21 -11.42 -13.29
CA GLN A 105 -3.75 -12.67 -13.92
C GLN A 105 -2.58 -13.32 -13.19
N ARG A 106 -1.84 -12.55 -12.40
CA ARG A 106 -0.56 -12.97 -11.82
C ARG A 106 -0.26 -12.21 -10.55
N VAL A 107 0.22 -12.95 -9.56
CA VAL A 107 0.76 -12.44 -8.30
C VAL A 107 2.28 -12.46 -8.34
N ARG A 108 2.93 -11.45 -7.77
CA ARG A 108 4.37 -11.17 -7.85
C ARG A 108 5.03 -10.94 -6.49
N TYR A 109 4.28 -11.07 -5.40
CA TYR A 109 4.84 -11.10 -4.05
C TYR A 109 3.88 -11.75 -3.05
N VAL A 110 4.47 -12.35 -2.01
CA VAL A 110 3.70 -12.89 -0.88
C VAL A 110 2.97 -11.74 -0.19
N GLY A 111 1.66 -11.90 -0.01
CA GLY A 111 0.79 -10.88 0.59
C GLY A 111 0.11 -9.95 -0.41
N GLU A 112 0.29 -10.14 -1.72
CA GLU A 112 -0.42 -9.37 -2.74
C GLU A 112 -1.95 -9.53 -2.61
N PRO A 113 -2.75 -8.45 -2.61
CA PRO A 113 -4.22 -8.53 -2.57
C PRO A 113 -4.81 -9.27 -3.77
N VAL A 114 -5.76 -10.18 -3.53
CA VAL A 114 -6.37 -11.02 -4.58
C VAL A 114 -7.88 -10.85 -4.63
N VAL A 115 -8.56 -10.96 -3.49
CA VAL A 115 -10.01 -10.73 -3.37
C VAL A 115 -10.29 -9.85 -2.17
N LEU A 116 -11.19 -8.89 -2.33
CA LEU A 116 -11.77 -8.11 -1.25
C LEU A 116 -13.15 -8.69 -0.90
N ILE A 117 -13.37 -9.01 0.38
CA ILE A 117 -14.64 -9.50 0.90
C ILE A 117 -15.12 -8.51 1.95
N VAL A 118 -16.38 -8.09 1.88
CA VAL A 118 -17.02 -7.23 2.88
C VAL A 118 -18.24 -7.95 3.44
N ALA A 119 -18.31 -8.03 4.77
CA ALA A 119 -19.39 -8.70 5.50
C ALA A 119 -19.77 -7.93 6.77
N GLU A 120 -20.89 -8.29 7.40
CA GLU A 120 -21.34 -7.69 8.66
C GLU A 120 -20.29 -7.83 9.79
N THR A 121 -19.56 -8.94 9.81
CA THR A 121 -18.47 -9.20 10.76
C THR A 121 -17.19 -9.66 10.06
N LEU A 122 -16.05 -9.43 10.72
CA LEU A 122 -14.75 -9.86 10.19
C LEU A 122 -14.64 -11.39 10.08
N ASN A 123 -15.30 -12.13 10.99
CA ASN A 123 -15.29 -13.59 10.95
C ASN A 123 -16.07 -14.10 9.73
N GLN A 124 -17.25 -13.56 9.44
CA GLN A 124 -18.00 -13.91 8.22
C GLN A 124 -17.19 -13.63 6.94
N ALA A 125 -16.49 -12.50 6.88
CA ALA A 125 -15.64 -12.19 5.73
C ALA A 125 -14.46 -13.17 5.56
N ARG A 126 -13.91 -13.68 6.68
CA ARG A 126 -12.86 -14.72 6.66
C ARG A 126 -13.41 -16.08 6.26
N ASP A 127 -14.55 -16.48 6.84
CA ASP A 127 -15.20 -17.75 6.51
C ASP A 127 -15.60 -17.79 5.03
N ALA A 128 -16.10 -16.68 4.48
CA ALA A 128 -16.43 -16.56 3.07
C ALA A 128 -15.19 -16.64 2.16
N ALA A 129 -14.03 -16.14 2.60
CA ALA A 129 -12.80 -16.25 1.81
C ALA A 129 -12.36 -17.72 1.60
N GLU A 130 -12.66 -18.61 2.54
CA GLU A 130 -12.39 -20.06 2.41
C GLU A 130 -13.34 -20.76 1.42
N LEU A 131 -14.40 -20.09 0.97
CA LEU A 131 -15.36 -20.60 -0.02
C LEU A 131 -15.02 -20.19 -1.47
N ILE A 132 -13.96 -19.41 -1.67
CA ILE A 132 -13.55 -18.96 -3.00
C ILE A 132 -12.74 -20.07 -3.67
N GLU A 133 -13.20 -20.51 -4.84
CA GLU A 133 -12.47 -21.46 -5.67
C GLU A 133 -11.45 -20.71 -6.54
N LEU A 134 -10.17 -20.95 -6.31
CA LEU A 134 -9.08 -20.35 -7.08
C LEU A 134 -7.87 -21.28 -7.13
N ASP A 135 -7.07 -21.13 -8.19
CA ASP A 135 -5.79 -21.81 -8.36
C ASP A 135 -4.63 -20.83 -8.48
N TYR A 136 -3.46 -21.34 -8.09
CA TYR A 136 -2.19 -20.76 -8.43
C TYR A 136 -1.36 -21.76 -9.23
N THR A 137 -0.74 -21.30 -10.31
CA THR A 137 0.35 -22.03 -10.97
C THR A 137 1.67 -21.35 -10.59
N PRO A 138 2.45 -21.93 -9.66
CA PRO A 138 3.67 -21.30 -9.16
C PRO A 138 4.71 -21.11 -10.27
N LEU A 139 5.41 -19.98 -10.21
CA LEU A 139 6.49 -19.62 -11.11
C LEU A 139 7.77 -19.38 -10.30
N GLU A 140 8.92 -19.45 -10.96
CA GLU A 140 10.18 -19.11 -10.31
C GLU A 140 10.18 -17.64 -9.86
N ALA A 141 10.61 -17.39 -8.62
CA ALA A 141 10.66 -16.05 -8.04
C ALA A 141 12.11 -15.55 -7.93
N ALA A 142 12.33 -14.29 -8.27
CA ALA A 142 13.60 -13.60 -8.01
C ALA A 142 13.56 -12.97 -6.60
N THR A 143 14.29 -13.54 -5.64
CA THR A 143 14.25 -13.11 -4.22
C THR A 143 15.50 -12.35 -3.75
N ASP A 144 16.57 -12.36 -4.53
CA ASP A 144 17.81 -11.64 -4.24
C ASP A 144 17.85 -10.30 -5.00
N THR A 145 18.02 -9.19 -4.28
CA THR A 145 18.05 -7.84 -4.87
C THR A 145 19.23 -7.64 -5.82
N VAL A 146 20.42 -8.16 -5.49
CA VAL A 146 21.62 -7.97 -6.32
C VAL A 146 21.63 -8.96 -7.48
N GLY A 147 21.19 -10.18 -7.21
CA GLY A 147 21.12 -11.27 -8.18
C GLY A 147 20.00 -11.11 -9.20
N ALA A 148 18.89 -10.45 -8.87
CA ALA A 148 17.69 -10.34 -9.71
C ALA A 148 17.93 -9.76 -11.12
N THR A 149 19.04 -9.05 -11.31
CA THR A 149 19.42 -8.46 -12.60
C THR A 149 20.41 -9.29 -13.41
N ARG A 150 20.85 -10.44 -12.88
CA ARG A 150 21.79 -11.33 -13.57
C ARG A 150 21.08 -12.14 -14.67
N PRO A 151 21.82 -12.57 -15.72
CA PRO A 151 21.26 -13.44 -16.74
C PRO A 151 20.66 -14.73 -16.15
N GLY A 152 19.51 -15.15 -16.71
CA GLY A 152 18.81 -16.37 -16.30
C GLY A 152 17.91 -16.22 -15.06
N GLN A 153 17.79 -15.03 -14.48
CA GLN A 153 16.79 -14.78 -13.44
C GLN A 153 15.37 -14.74 -14.03
N PRO A 154 14.34 -15.07 -13.23
CA PRO A 154 12.95 -14.91 -13.63
C PRO A 154 12.65 -13.46 -14.00
N GLN A 155 12.12 -13.24 -15.21
CA GLN A 155 11.69 -11.93 -15.70
C GLN A 155 10.28 -11.65 -15.19
N LEU A 156 10.09 -10.56 -14.42
CA LEU A 156 8.76 -10.22 -13.86
C LEU A 156 7.87 -9.41 -14.81
N TRP A 157 8.50 -8.54 -15.62
CA TRP A 157 7.82 -7.61 -16.53
C TRP A 157 8.58 -7.50 -17.85
N GLU A 158 7.94 -7.81 -18.98
CA GLU A 158 8.60 -7.83 -20.29
C GLU A 158 9.23 -6.48 -20.67
N HIS A 159 8.59 -5.37 -20.28
CA HIS A 159 9.06 -4.01 -20.58
C HIS A 159 10.19 -3.52 -19.67
N SER A 160 10.61 -4.30 -18.67
CA SER A 160 11.71 -3.96 -17.75
C SER A 160 12.81 -5.03 -17.79
N PRO A 161 13.60 -5.09 -18.89
CA PRO A 161 14.56 -6.17 -19.11
C PRO A 161 15.56 -6.29 -17.96
N ASN A 162 15.89 -7.53 -17.60
CA ASN A 162 16.76 -7.87 -16.48
C ASN A 162 16.26 -7.32 -15.13
N ASN A 163 14.94 -7.14 -14.96
CA ASN A 163 14.33 -6.59 -13.75
C ASN A 163 14.88 -5.20 -13.33
N ILE A 164 15.43 -4.41 -14.27
CA ILE A 164 15.94 -3.06 -13.99
C ILE A 164 14.81 -2.05 -14.21
N ILE A 165 14.41 -1.37 -13.13
CA ILE A 165 13.38 -0.31 -13.18
C ILE A 165 14.02 1.04 -13.55
N PHE A 166 15.18 1.36 -12.98
CA PHE A 166 15.98 2.53 -13.33
C PHE A 166 17.45 2.31 -12.95
N ASP A 167 18.36 3.04 -13.59
CA ASP A 167 19.78 3.14 -13.23
C ASP A 167 20.13 4.62 -13.02
N TRP A 168 20.44 5.03 -11.79
CA TRP A 168 20.55 6.45 -11.42
C TRP A 168 21.90 6.77 -10.77
N GLU A 169 22.45 7.93 -11.13
CA GLU A 169 23.70 8.43 -10.57
C GLU A 169 23.62 9.92 -10.22
N LYS A 170 24.55 10.37 -9.37
CA LYS A 170 24.76 11.78 -9.05
C LYS A 170 26.19 12.01 -8.59
N GLY A 171 26.83 13.05 -9.13
CA GLY A 171 28.19 13.43 -8.79
C GLY A 171 29.03 13.74 -10.02
N ASP A 172 30.33 13.85 -9.83
CA ASP A 172 31.32 14.03 -10.91
C ASP A 172 32.20 12.78 -11.00
N GLN A 173 31.83 11.86 -11.91
CA GLN A 173 32.54 10.60 -12.09
C GLN A 173 34.01 10.83 -12.49
N VAL A 174 34.29 11.82 -13.35
CA VAL A 174 35.64 12.10 -13.85
C VAL A 174 36.54 12.59 -12.72
N ALA A 175 36.05 13.49 -11.87
CA ALA A 175 36.78 13.97 -10.71
C ALA A 175 37.05 12.84 -9.70
N VAL A 176 36.04 12.00 -9.44
CA VAL A 176 36.17 10.85 -8.54
C VAL A 176 37.19 9.84 -9.08
N ASP A 177 37.13 9.49 -10.37
CA ASP A 177 38.07 8.55 -10.99
C ASP A 177 39.52 9.03 -10.91
N LYS A 178 39.75 10.33 -11.12
CA LYS A 178 41.09 10.94 -10.99
C LYS A 178 41.64 10.82 -9.56
N VAL A 179 40.79 11.00 -8.55
CA VAL A 179 41.17 10.84 -7.15
C VAL A 179 41.51 9.37 -6.85
N PHE A 180 40.67 8.43 -7.29
CA PHE A 180 40.93 6.99 -7.08
C PHE A 180 42.19 6.50 -7.80
N ALA A 181 42.49 7.01 -9.00
CA ALA A 181 43.67 6.63 -9.77
C ALA A 181 45.00 7.10 -9.14
N SER A 182 44.98 8.15 -8.33
CA SER A 182 46.17 8.73 -7.69
C SER A 182 46.23 8.54 -6.18
N ALA A 183 45.23 7.89 -5.59
CA ALA A 183 45.15 7.68 -4.15
C ALA A 183 46.32 6.79 -3.66
N ALA A 184 47.00 7.22 -2.60
CA ALA A 184 48.07 6.45 -1.98
C ALA A 184 47.59 5.09 -1.43
N ARG A 185 46.30 4.99 -1.07
CA ARG A 185 45.62 3.78 -0.58
C ARG A 185 44.15 3.81 -1.02
N THR A 186 43.64 2.65 -1.41
CA THR A 186 42.21 2.41 -1.67
C THR A 186 41.69 1.32 -0.75
N VAL A 187 40.47 1.48 -0.26
CA VAL A 187 39.78 0.47 0.56
C VAL A 187 38.40 0.26 -0.04
N LYS A 188 38.01 -1.01 -0.21
CA LYS A 188 36.68 -1.41 -0.66
C LYS A 188 35.98 -2.15 0.46
N VAL A 189 34.73 -1.77 0.73
CA VAL A 189 33.84 -2.45 1.67
C VAL A 189 32.55 -2.79 0.94
N GLU A 190 32.09 -4.02 1.09
CA GLU A 190 30.76 -4.44 0.66
C GLU A 190 29.85 -4.50 1.89
N LEU A 191 28.76 -3.75 1.86
CA LEU A 191 27.81 -3.64 2.97
C LEU A 191 26.42 -4.04 2.49
N VAL A 192 25.80 -4.97 3.22
CA VAL A 192 24.38 -5.28 3.05
C VAL A 192 23.59 -4.44 4.05
N ASN A 193 22.86 -3.44 3.56
CA ASN A 193 21.84 -2.78 4.35
C ASN A 193 20.58 -3.66 4.32
N ASN A 194 20.38 -4.44 5.38
CA ASN A 194 19.35 -5.46 5.41
C ASN A 194 17.95 -4.85 5.39
N ARG A 195 17.01 -5.55 4.76
CA ARG A 195 15.59 -5.18 4.80
C ARG A 195 15.09 -5.27 6.25
N ILE A 196 14.55 -4.15 6.75
CA ILE A 196 13.86 -4.06 8.03
C ILE A 196 12.46 -3.51 7.81
N ILE A 197 11.60 -3.64 8.83
CA ILE A 197 10.24 -3.10 8.80
C ILE A 197 10.04 -2.14 9.97
N ALA A 198 9.39 -1.01 9.71
CA ALA A 198 8.85 -0.17 10.76
C ALA A 198 7.69 -0.90 11.44
N ASN A 199 7.86 -1.26 12.72
CA ASN A 199 6.89 -2.05 13.45
C ASN A 199 6.17 -1.18 14.50
N SER A 200 5.22 -0.35 14.06
CA SER A 200 4.41 0.46 14.96
C SER A 200 3.46 -0.41 15.78
N MET A 201 3.22 -0.05 17.05
CA MET A 201 2.28 -0.79 17.91
C MET A 201 0.86 -0.77 17.36
N GLU A 202 0.39 0.38 16.87
CA GLU A 202 -0.83 0.46 16.07
C GLU A 202 -0.51 0.01 14.65
N THR A 203 -1.23 -0.98 14.14
CA THR A 203 -1.16 -1.38 12.73
C THR A 203 -1.69 -0.26 11.81
N ARG A 204 -1.67 -0.49 10.49
CA ARG A 204 -2.43 0.39 9.59
C ARG A 204 -3.92 0.10 9.79
N ALA A 205 -4.72 1.14 9.97
CA ALA A 205 -6.16 1.06 10.13
C ALA A 205 -6.85 2.06 9.20
N VAL A 206 -8.03 1.67 8.71
CA VAL A 206 -8.85 2.49 7.82
C VAL A 206 -10.33 2.32 8.16
N LEU A 207 -11.07 3.41 8.02
CA LEU A 207 -12.53 3.43 8.05
C LEU A 207 -12.98 4.36 6.92
N ALA A 208 -13.77 3.84 5.99
CA ALA A 208 -14.35 4.62 4.91
C ALA A 208 -15.87 4.74 5.11
N ASP A 209 -16.38 5.93 4.88
CA ASP A 209 -17.79 6.28 4.98
C ASP A 209 -18.18 6.99 3.68
N TYR A 210 -19.24 6.57 3.03
CA TYR A 210 -19.75 7.18 1.81
C TYR A 210 -21.17 7.70 2.05
N ASP A 211 -21.32 9.01 1.88
CA ASP A 211 -22.61 9.68 1.97
C ASP A 211 -23.25 9.75 0.58
N THR A 212 -24.29 8.95 0.36
CA THR A 212 -25.05 8.91 -0.89
C THR A 212 -25.82 10.20 -1.17
N ALA A 213 -26.18 10.97 -0.14
CA ALA A 213 -26.92 12.22 -0.31
C ALA A 213 -26.03 13.34 -0.85
N SER A 214 -24.76 13.37 -0.46
CA SER A 214 -23.80 14.37 -0.93
C SER A 214 -22.82 13.86 -2.01
N ASP A 215 -22.82 12.55 -2.28
CA ASP A 215 -21.83 11.87 -3.13
C ASP A 215 -20.39 12.17 -2.68
N ARG A 216 -20.14 12.04 -1.37
CA ARG A 216 -18.83 12.28 -0.76
C ARG A 216 -18.40 11.13 0.12
N SER A 217 -17.13 10.74 -0.03
CA SER A 217 -16.46 9.76 0.81
C SER A 217 -15.59 10.44 1.86
N THR A 218 -15.61 9.93 3.09
CA THR A 218 -14.65 10.27 4.14
C THR A 218 -13.82 9.03 4.47
N LEU A 219 -12.50 9.14 4.29
CA LEU A 219 -11.52 8.13 4.69
C LEU A 219 -10.84 8.57 5.98
N TYR A 220 -11.09 7.85 7.06
CA TYR A 220 -10.27 7.92 8.26
C TYR A 220 -9.13 6.92 8.12
N SER A 221 -7.90 7.37 8.35
CA SER A 221 -6.73 6.50 8.31
C SER A 221 -5.63 6.99 9.24
N SER A 222 -4.89 6.04 9.79
CA SER A 222 -3.66 6.27 10.54
C SER A 222 -2.52 6.70 9.58
N THR A 223 -2.67 7.76 8.80
CA THR A 223 -1.66 8.25 7.84
C THR A 223 -0.83 9.40 8.41
N GLN A 224 0.43 9.52 8.00
CA GLN A 224 1.28 10.67 8.35
C GLN A 224 0.99 11.91 7.48
N GLY A 225 0.19 11.77 6.42
CA GLY A 225 -0.03 12.82 5.43
C GLY A 225 -1.39 12.70 4.75
N PRO A 226 -2.50 13.08 5.41
CA PRO A 226 -3.85 12.94 4.85
C PRO A 226 -4.02 13.70 3.52
N SER A 227 -3.42 14.90 3.40
CA SER A 227 -3.45 15.67 2.15
C SER A 227 -2.60 15.04 1.03
N PHE A 228 -1.54 14.30 1.40
CA PHE A 228 -0.65 13.65 0.43
C PHE A 228 -1.30 12.43 -0.22
N ILE A 229 -2.06 11.65 0.54
CA ILE A 229 -2.70 10.44 0.02
C ILE A 229 -4.01 10.72 -0.75
N GLN A 230 -4.65 11.87 -0.52
CA GLN A 230 -5.96 12.19 -1.07
C GLN A 230 -5.99 12.19 -2.62
N GLY A 231 -5.06 12.91 -3.26
CA GLY A 231 -5.00 13.03 -4.72
C GLY A 231 -4.76 11.69 -5.41
N PRO A 232 -3.71 10.94 -5.03
CA PRO A 232 -3.47 9.60 -5.58
C PRO A 232 -4.68 8.66 -5.44
N ILE A 233 -5.35 8.64 -4.28
CA ILE A 233 -6.54 7.79 -4.10
C ILE A 233 -7.70 8.27 -4.98
N ALA A 234 -8.07 9.54 -4.91
CA ALA A 234 -9.24 10.06 -5.61
C ALA A 234 -9.06 10.11 -7.13
N GLU A 235 -8.00 10.75 -7.60
CA GLU A 235 -7.86 11.14 -9.00
C GLU A 235 -7.14 10.05 -9.81
N ALA A 236 -6.03 9.53 -9.28
CA ALA A 236 -5.20 8.58 -10.02
C ALA A 236 -5.76 7.15 -10.01
N ILE A 237 -6.45 6.74 -8.94
CA ILE A 237 -6.94 5.37 -8.78
C ILE A 237 -8.45 5.26 -8.93
N LEU A 238 -9.23 6.02 -8.16
CA LEU A 238 -10.70 5.93 -8.18
C LEU A 238 -11.36 6.77 -9.28
N HIS A 239 -10.60 7.65 -9.93
CA HIS A 239 -11.08 8.58 -10.96
C HIS A 239 -12.31 9.41 -10.53
N ILE A 240 -12.36 9.80 -9.26
CA ILE A 240 -13.35 10.74 -8.71
C ILE A 240 -12.71 12.12 -8.46
N PRO A 241 -13.50 13.21 -8.53
CA PRO A 241 -13.02 14.53 -8.15
C PRO A 241 -12.47 14.54 -6.72
N LYS A 242 -11.31 15.19 -6.52
CA LYS A 242 -10.60 15.22 -5.23
C LYS A 242 -11.46 15.72 -4.07
N GLU A 243 -12.35 16.68 -4.31
CA GLU A 243 -13.28 17.24 -3.34
C GLU A 243 -14.35 16.24 -2.83
N LYS A 244 -14.59 15.17 -3.59
CA LYS A 244 -15.46 14.06 -3.19
C LYS A 244 -14.79 13.08 -2.23
N LEU A 245 -13.48 13.20 -1.99
CA LEU A 245 -12.78 12.42 -0.98
C LEU A 245 -12.22 13.32 0.12
N ARG A 246 -12.62 13.10 1.37
CA ARG A 246 -12.01 13.73 2.55
C ARG A 246 -11.15 12.72 3.29
N CYS A 247 -9.85 12.99 3.45
CA CYS A 247 -8.96 12.18 4.28
C CYS A 247 -8.82 12.80 5.68
N VAL A 248 -8.96 12.00 6.74
CA VAL A 248 -8.89 12.42 8.13
C VAL A 248 -7.93 11.52 8.91
N THR A 249 -7.07 12.12 9.72
CA THR A 249 -6.16 11.42 10.63
C THR A 249 -6.42 11.89 12.05
N THR A 250 -6.53 10.93 12.97
CA THR A 250 -6.72 11.19 14.39
C THR A 250 -5.42 10.87 15.15
N ASP A 251 -5.47 10.41 16.40
CA ASP A 251 -4.25 9.92 17.06
C ASP A 251 -3.67 8.73 16.28
N VAL A 252 -2.34 8.65 16.19
CA VAL A 252 -1.62 7.59 15.47
C VAL A 252 -0.64 6.93 16.43
N GLY A 253 -0.75 5.61 16.59
CA GLY A 253 0.08 4.79 17.49
C GLY A 253 1.45 4.47 16.88
N GLY A 254 2.14 5.50 16.39
CA GLY A 254 3.43 5.42 15.69
C GLY A 254 3.28 5.21 14.18
N GLY A 255 4.14 5.89 13.41
CA GLY A 255 4.17 5.80 11.94
C GLY A 255 5.53 5.51 11.33
N PHE A 256 6.60 6.16 11.82
CA PHE A 256 7.98 5.84 11.48
C PHE A 256 8.30 5.83 9.97
N GLY A 257 7.63 6.71 9.21
CA GLY A 257 7.77 6.82 7.75
C GLY A 257 6.88 5.87 6.97
N MET A 258 6.53 4.70 7.52
CA MET A 258 5.68 3.71 6.85
C MET A 258 4.29 4.27 6.54
N LYS A 259 3.67 5.00 7.47
CA LYS A 259 2.29 5.49 7.33
C LYS A 259 2.15 6.73 6.42
N VAL A 260 3.21 7.14 5.70
CA VAL A 260 3.13 8.25 4.73
C VAL A 260 2.54 7.84 3.38
N PHE A 261 2.65 6.56 3.03
CA PHE A 261 2.29 6.06 1.70
C PHE A 261 0.81 5.72 1.58
N VAL A 262 0.35 5.67 0.33
CA VAL A 262 -0.93 5.06 -0.04
C VAL A 262 -0.77 3.54 0.03
N TYR A 263 -1.79 2.88 0.56
CA TYR A 263 -1.86 1.42 0.60
C TYR A 263 -3.21 0.94 0.07
N HIS A 264 -3.25 -0.28 -0.45
CA HIS A 264 -4.44 -0.91 -1.04
C HIS A 264 -5.66 -0.80 -0.13
N GLU A 265 -5.51 -1.06 1.16
CA GLU A 265 -6.60 -1.05 2.14
C GLU A 265 -7.32 0.30 2.18
N SER A 266 -6.58 1.41 2.04
CA SER A 266 -7.18 2.76 2.02
C SER A 266 -8.03 2.99 0.78
N VAL A 267 -7.58 2.51 -0.37
CA VAL A 267 -8.32 2.64 -1.64
C VAL A 267 -9.52 1.70 -1.66
N LEU A 268 -9.29 0.42 -1.32
CA LEU A 268 -10.29 -0.64 -1.30
C LEU A 268 -11.44 -0.33 -0.33
N ALA A 269 -11.15 0.26 0.84
CA ALA A 269 -12.20 0.69 1.76
C ALA A 269 -13.09 1.77 1.16
N VAL A 270 -12.50 2.79 0.51
CA VAL A 270 -13.27 3.85 -0.15
C VAL A 270 -14.07 3.28 -1.31
N TRP A 271 -13.46 2.46 -2.16
CA TRP A 271 -14.12 1.82 -3.29
C TRP A 271 -15.31 0.97 -2.83
N ALA A 272 -15.12 0.06 -1.88
CA ALA A 272 -16.20 -0.79 -1.36
C ALA A 272 -17.33 0.03 -0.73
N SER A 273 -16.99 1.05 0.08
CA SER A 273 -18.02 1.91 0.71
C SER A 273 -18.90 2.63 -0.32
N ARG A 274 -18.40 2.90 -1.52
CA ARG A 274 -19.17 3.51 -2.61
C ARG A 274 -20.02 2.52 -3.40
N LYS A 275 -19.77 1.21 -3.28
CA LYS A 275 -20.51 0.15 -3.98
C LYS A 275 -21.61 -0.48 -3.12
N LEU A 276 -21.48 -0.41 -1.80
CA LEU A 276 -22.50 -0.77 -0.83
C LEU A 276 -23.61 0.29 -0.78
#